data_AF-A0A3E0QRX1-F1
#
_entry.id   AF-A0A3E0QRX1-F1
#
_cell.length_a   1.000
_cell.length_b   1.000
_cell.length_c   1.000
_cell.angle_alpha   90.00
_cell.angle_beta   90.00
_cell.angle_gamma   90.00
#
_symmetry.space_group_name_H-M   'P 1'
#
loop_
_entity.id
_entity.type
_entity.pdbx_description
1 polymer ?
#
loop_
_entity_poly.entity_id
_entity_poly.type
_entity_poly.pdbx_seq_one_letter_code
_entity_poly.pdbx_strand_id
1 'polypeptide(L)'
;MMKLHCRMRLGSVSQHLYQIIAGFELLARHGVIELVIERQAKGACAEPIPVNMLEVTLNREIRLLYDLNDGYDNLVEEPERLYGPLLRRYDICFKRSFSAVRNARLTHGGKIRPLGLNYMVTIPGSVAHWPMPLDHPIEKMKKLIRMLPLTVHYYGWYTVEKFEDEPRPEEPPRVLFMARMWDVRGDSPDMHLPETKREERHYINEQRARTIRLCREAFGSLFHGGVAPTPFAAEHYPDLVIADRREVSRRAYLKRMKRSSICIATMGLHQSVGWKFAEYVAASKAIVTETLHYEVPGVFGENRNYLSFRTPEECVEAVARLIRDERLRMHLMQNNYNYYRRHVRPDRLVLNSLMAAVEPSRQETGVLVQ
;
A
#
# COMPACT_ATOMS: atom_id res chain seq x y z
N MET A 1 -22.88 22.51 -8.28
CA MET A 1 -21.84 22.30 -7.25
C MET A 1 -20.59 23.02 -7.69
N MET A 2 -19.99 23.84 -6.82
CA MET A 2 -18.71 24.49 -7.10
C MET A 2 -17.63 23.41 -7.22
N LYS A 3 -16.90 23.36 -8.32
CA LYS A 3 -15.82 22.36 -8.50
C LYS A 3 -14.71 22.65 -7.50
N LEU A 4 -14.20 21.60 -6.85
CA LEU A 4 -13.04 21.73 -5.95
C LEU A 4 -11.81 22.06 -6.78
N HIS A 5 -11.05 23.06 -6.35
CA HIS A 5 -9.79 23.45 -7.00
C HIS A 5 -8.61 22.91 -6.21
N CYS A 6 -7.84 22.00 -6.81
CA CYS A 6 -6.67 21.37 -6.21
C CYS A 6 -5.39 21.83 -6.91
N ARG A 7 -4.46 22.39 -6.15
CA ARG A 7 -3.08 22.66 -6.60
C ARG A 7 -2.15 21.64 -5.96
N MET A 8 -1.61 20.74 -6.77
CA MET A 8 -0.70 19.66 -6.34
C MET A 8 0.74 20.03 -6.64
N ARG A 9 1.60 20.00 -5.61
CA ARG A 9 3.02 20.34 -5.74
C ARG A 9 3.88 19.08 -5.81
N LEU A 10 4.56 18.87 -6.94
CA LEU A 10 5.41 17.70 -7.20
C LEU A 10 6.89 18.06 -7.08
N GLY A 11 7.56 17.50 -6.08
CA GLY A 11 9.01 17.50 -5.94
C GLY A 11 9.62 16.26 -6.57
N SER A 12 10.19 15.38 -5.76
CA SER A 12 10.51 14.01 -6.19
C SER A 12 9.25 13.14 -6.16
N VAL A 13 9.14 12.20 -7.10
CA VAL A 13 7.98 11.29 -7.16
C VAL A 13 8.46 9.86 -7.04
N SER A 14 8.38 9.34 -5.82
CA SER A 14 8.63 7.94 -5.48
C SER A 14 7.44 7.05 -5.83
N GLN A 15 7.64 5.74 -5.81
CA GLN A 15 6.57 4.76 -6.05
C GLN A 15 5.41 4.86 -5.06
N HIS A 16 5.66 5.34 -3.83
CA HIS A 16 4.62 5.54 -2.81
C HIS A 16 3.57 6.56 -3.25
N LEU A 17 3.93 7.53 -4.10
CA LEU A 17 3.03 8.61 -4.51
C LEU A 17 2.17 8.27 -5.74
N TYR A 18 2.36 7.10 -6.37
CA TYR A 18 1.71 6.79 -7.64
C TYR A 18 0.18 6.70 -7.51
N GLN A 19 -0.32 6.03 -6.46
CA GLN A 19 -1.75 5.88 -6.24
C GLN A 19 -2.44 7.22 -5.98
N ILE A 20 -1.87 8.06 -5.11
CA ILE A 20 -2.48 9.34 -4.77
C ILE A 20 -2.48 10.29 -5.97
N ILE A 21 -1.39 10.34 -6.75
CA ILE A 21 -1.31 11.14 -7.98
C ILE A 21 -2.34 10.65 -9.00
N ALA A 22 -2.43 9.33 -9.22
CA ALA A 22 -3.41 8.74 -10.12
C ALA A 22 -4.85 9.08 -9.71
N GLY A 23 -5.14 9.13 -8.41
CA GLY A 23 -6.45 9.52 -7.90
C GLY A 23 -6.84 10.95 -8.26
N PHE A 24 -5.94 11.92 -8.03
CA PHE A 24 -6.15 13.31 -8.44
C PHE A 24 -6.34 13.44 -9.94
N GLU A 25 -5.50 12.79 -10.74
CA GLU A 25 -5.59 12.84 -12.20
C GLU A 25 -6.90 12.21 -12.72
N LEU A 26 -7.36 11.10 -12.14
CA LEU A 26 -8.65 10.49 -12.50
C LEU A 26 -9.83 11.40 -12.20
N LEU A 27 -9.86 12.03 -11.02
CA LEU A 27 -10.92 12.98 -10.67
C LEU A 27 -10.93 14.20 -11.61
N ALA A 28 -9.76 14.70 -12.00
CA ALA A 28 -9.62 15.77 -12.96
C ALA A 28 -10.11 15.36 -14.36
N ARG A 29 -9.73 14.16 -14.84
CA ARG A 29 -10.20 13.60 -16.12
C ARG A 29 -11.72 13.40 -16.16
N HIS A 30 -12.35 13.08 -15.03
CA HIS A 30 -13.81 12.99 -14.91
C HIS A 30 -14.49 14.35 -14.64
N GLY A 31 -13.75 15.45 -14.60
CA GLY A 31 -14.29 16.80 -14.38
C GLY A 31 -14.84 17.04 -12.97
N VAL A 32 -14.52 16.18 -11.99
CA VAL A 32 -14.95 16.29 -10.59
C VAL A 32 -14.19 17.42 -9.87
N ILE A 33 -12.90 17.59 -10.19
CA ILE A 33 -12.04 18.63 -9.65
C ILE A 33 -11.34 19.40 -10.77
N GLU A 34 -10.91 20.62 -10.47
CA GLU A 34 -9.90 21.33 -11.26
C GLU A 34 -8.53 21.06 -10.65
N LEU A 35 -7.59 20.53 -11.44
CA LEU A 35 -6.26 20.14 -10.96
C LEU A 35 -5.17 20.97 -11.63
N VAL A 36 -4.41 21.71 -10.83
CA VAL A 36 -3.19 22.40 -11.25
C VAL A 36 -2.00 21.63 -10.68
N ILE A 37 -1.02 21.31 -11.53
CA ILE A 37 0.18 20.56 -11.13
C ILE A 37 1.39 21.47 -11.22
N GLU A 38 2.04 21.72 -10.09
CA GLU A 38 3.23 22.56 -9.99
C GLU A 38 4.46 21.70 -9.77
N ARG A 39 5.43 21.77 -10.69
CA ARG A 39 6.69 21.03 -10.58
C ARG A 39 7.71 21.89 -9.84
N GLN A 40 8.24 21.39 -8.73
CA GLN A 40 9.23 22.12 -7.95
C GLN A 40 10.57 22.13 -8.69
N ALA A 41 11.05 23.33 -9.02
CA ALA A 41 12.36 23.53 -9.62
C ALA A 41 13.49 23.27 -8.60
N LYS A 42 14.66 22.91 -9.11
CA LYS A 42 15.88 22.79 -8.30
C LYS A 42 16.27 24.18 -7.78
N GLY A 43 16.53 24.31 -6.48
CA GLY A 43 16.89 25.60 -5.86
C GLY A 43 15.72 26.53 -5.54
N ALA A 44 14.47 26.06 -5.64
CA ALA A 44 13.32 26.82 -5.16
C ALA A 44 13.46 27.11 -3.64
N CYS A 45 13.21 28.36 -3.23
CA CYS A 45 13.25 28.79 -1.81
C CYS A 45 12.18 28.14 -0.93
N ALA A 46 11.23 27.39 -1.52
CA ALA A 46 10.21 26.69 -0.77
C ALA A 46 10.82 25.51 0.00
N GLU A 47 10.51 25.43 1.29
CA GLU A 47 10.86 24.30 2.15
C GLU A 47 10.52 22.95 1.48
N PRO A 48 11.47 21.99 1.47
CA PRO A 48 11.28 20.70 0.81
C PRO A 48 10.20 19.86 1.49
N ILE A 49 9.43 19.14 0.68
CA ILE A 49 8.48 18.14 1.18
C ILE A 49 9.27 16.85 1.41
N PRO A 50 9.12 16.19 2.57
CA PRO A 50 9.78 14.91 2.83
C PRO A 50 9.44 13.85 1.79
N VAL A 51 10.34 12.87 1.61
CA VAL A 51 10.13 11.77 0.67
C VAL A 51 8.85 11.01 1.01
N ASN A 52 8.17 10.49 -0.02
CA ASN A 52 6.87 9.80 0.07
C ASN A 52 5.73 10.68 0.64
N MET A 53 5.87 12.00 0.66
CA MET A 53 4.80 12.91 1.00
C MET A 53 4.40 13.81 -0.18
N LEU A 54 3.15 14.28 -0.19
CA LEU A 54 2.59 15.12 -1.25
C LEU A 54 1.80 16.28 -0.64
N GLU A 55 2.14 17.52 -1.04
CA GLU A 55 1.39 18.73 -0.69
C GLU A 55 0.31 19.01 -1.73
N VAL A 56 -0.90 19.31 -1.25
CA VAL A 56 -2.02 19.79 -2.07
C VAL A 56 -2.68 20.97 -1.38
N THR A 57 -2.86 22.06 -2.10
CA THR A 57 -3.71 23.18 -1.65
C THR A 57 -5.10 23.02 -2.26
N LEU A 58 -6.12 22.93 -1.41
CA LEU A 58 -7.52 22.79 -1.76
C LEU A 58 -8.24 24.14 -1.62
N ASN A 59 -8.98 24.53 -2.66
CA ASN A 59 -9.74 25.79 -2.76
C ASN A 59 -8.92 27.04 -2.41
N ARG A 60 -7.61 27.02 -2.70
CA ARG A 60 -6.63 28.10 -2.43
C ARG A 60 -6.41 28.43 -0.96
N GLU A 61 -7.02 27.68 -0.04
CA GLU A 61 -7.02 27.98 1.39
C GLU A 61 -6.51 26.80 2.22
N ILE A 62 -7.08 25.60 2.02
CA ILE A 62 -6.82 24.44 2.88
C ILE A 62 -5.56 23.72 2.42
N ARG A 63 -4.56 23.62 3.29
CA ARG A 63 -3.28 22.96 3.05
C ARG A 63 -3.32 21.52 3.51
N LEU A 64 -3.36 20.60 2.56
CA LEU A 64 -3.36 19.17 2.78
C LEU A 64 -1.96 18.58 2.60
N LEU A 65 -1.60 17.69 3.51
CA LEU A 65 -0.44 16.82 3.37
C LEU A 65 -0.90 15.38 3.25
N TYR A 66 -0.38 14.65 2.27
CA TYR A 66 -0.57 13.21 2.15
C TYR A 66 0.75 12.52 2.52
N ASP A 67 0.74 11.71 3.59
CA ASP A 67 1.88 10.94 4.07
C ASP A 67 1.72 9.46 3.72
N LEU A 68 2.51 8.99 2.76
CA LEU A 68 2.49 7.64 2.22
C LEU A 68 3.62 6.75 2.78
N ASN A 69 4.33 7.22 3.82
CA ASN A 69 5.37 6.45 4.48
C ASN A 69 4.81 5.22 5.22
N ASP A 70 5.62 4.17 5.29
CA ASP A 70 5.25 2.86 5.84
C ASP A 70 5.02 2.89 7.37
N GLY A 71 5.56 3.86 8.08
CA GLY A 71 5.36 4.02 9.52
C GLY A 71 5.58 5.46 9.99
N TYR A 72 5.78 5.63 11.29
CA TYR A 72 6.12 6.92 11.91
C TYR A 72 7.63 7.14 11.99
N ASP A 73 8.38 6.04 12.01
CA ASP A 73 9.82 5.98 12.17
C ASP A 73 10.55 5.61 10.86
N ASN A 74 9.89 5.84 9.72
CA ASN A 74 10.45 5.55 8.40
C ASN A 74 11.59 6.51 8.05
N LEU A 75 11.43 7.78 8.42
CA LEU A 75 12.34 8.86 8.03
C LEU A 75 13.15 9.44 9.20
N VAL A 76 12.68 9.26 10.43
CA VAL A 76 13.27 9.81 11.66
C VAL A 76 13.09 8.81 12.79
N GLU A 77 14.01 8.79 13.75
CA GLU A 77 13.84 7.95 14.95
C GLU A 77 12.77 8.51 15.89
N GLU A 78 12.72 9.84 16.02
CA GLU A 78 11.74 10.58 16.82
C GLU A 78 10.67 11.21 15.92
N PRO A 79 9.44 10.68 15.86
CA PRO A 79 8.42 11.17 14.93
C PRO A 79 8.06 12.65 15.12
N GLU A 80 8.16 13.18 16.34
CA GLU A 80 7.85 14.58 16.65
C GLU A 80 8.74 15.56 15.85
N ARG A 81 10.01 15.21 15.59
CA ARG A 81 10.92 16.04 14.80
C ARG A 81 10.45 16.25 13.36
N LEU A 82 9.74 15.26 12.81
CA LEU A 82 9.15 15.33 11.49
C LEU A 82 7.76 15.96 11.54
N TYR A 83 6.87 15.44 12.38
CA TYR A 83 5.46 15.82 12.37
C TYR A 83 5.20 17.18 13.03
N GLY A 84 5.93 17.58 14.08
CA GLY A 84 5.70 18.85 14.77
C GLY A 84 5.73 20.07 13.81
N PRO A 85 6.82 20.27 13.04
CA PRO A 85 6.87 21.33 12.02
C PRO A 85 5.82 21.19 10.92
N LEU A 86 5.57 19.97 10.43
CA LEU A 86 4.59 19.73 9.37
C LEU A 86 3.17 20.08 9.84
N LEU A 87 2.76 19.63 11.02
CA LEU A 87 1.40 19.85 11.52
C LEU A 87 1.14 21.30 11.96
N ARG A 88 2.18 22.12 12.13
CA ARG A 88 2.03 23.58 12.21
C ARG A 88 1.75 24.21 10.85
N ARG A 89 2.35 23.67 9.79
CA ARG A 89 2.29 24.19 8.42
C ARG A 89 1.04 23.78 7.64
N TYR A 90 0.52 22.58 7.90
CA TYR A 90 -0.62 21.99 7.20
C TYR A 90 -1.87 21.95 8.09
N ASP A 91 -3.03 22.04 7.46
CA ASP A 91 -4.33 21.99 8.15
C ASP A 91 -4.71 20.54 8.47
N ILE A 92 -4.50 19.64 7.51
CA ILE A 92 -4.82 18.21 7.63
C ILE A 92 -3.68 17.38 7.05
N CYS A 93 -3.31 16.31 7.75
CA CYS A 93 -2.36 15.31 7.26
C CYS A 93 -3.05 13.95 7.09
N PHE A 94 -3.24 13.50 5.86
CA PHE A 94 -3.77 12.16 5.58
C PHE A 94 -2.63 11.14 5.57
N LYS A 95 -2.64 10.21 6.52
CA LYS A 95 -1.59 9.21 6.69
C LYS A 95 -2.06 7.81 6.31
N ARG A 96 -1.27 7.11 5.50
CA ARG A 96 -1.50 5.70 5.15
C ARG A 96 -1.41 4.77 6.37
N SER A 97 -0.29 4.85 7.10
CA SER A 97 -0.02 4.06 8.30
C SER A 97 -0.56 4.78 9.55
N PHE A 98 -1.87 5.02 9.58
CA PHE A 98 -2.51 5.79 10.64
C PHE A 98 -2.63 4.98 11.93
N SER A 99 -2.30 5.60 13.07
CA SER A 99 -2.58 5.07 14.41
C SER A 99 -3.04 6.19 15.33
N ALA A 100 -4.27 6.10 15.83
CA ALA A 100 -4.80 7.08 16.78
C ALA A 100 -3.92 7.19 18.04
N VAL A 101 -3.45 6.05 18.55
CA VAL A 101 -2.57 5.96 19.73
C VAL A 101 -1.24 6.68 19.51
N ARG A 102 -0.61 6.52 18.34
CA ARG A 102 0.66 7.21 18.04
C ARG A 102 0.43 8.71 17.80
N ASN A 103 -0.67 9.06 17.12
CA ASN A 103 -1.02 10.46 16.86
C ASN A 103 -1.29 11.24 18.15
N ALA A 104 -1.91 10.62 19.16
CA ALA A 104 -2.17 11.27 20.45
C ALA A 104 -0.89 11.72 21.19
N ARG A 105 0.28 11.18 20.83
CA ARG A 105 1.58 11.54 21.39
C ARG A 105 2.29 12.68 20.66
N LEU A 106 1.76 13.12 19.52
CA LEU A 106 2.37 14.15 18.68
C LEU A 106 1.75 15.52 18.96
N THR A 107 2.56 16.57 18.87
CA THR A 107 2.04 17.93 18.90
C THR A 107 1.14 18.16 17.68
N HIS A 108 -0.10 18.61 17.92
CA HIS A 108 -1.14 18.75 16.89
C HIS A 108 -1.51 17.43 16.17
N GLY A 109 -1.24 16.27 16.76
CA GLY A 109 -1.57 14.97 16.17
C GLY A 109 -3.06 14.76 15.85
N GLY A 110 -3.94 15.53 16.50
CA GLY A 110 -5.36 15.65 16.17
C GLY A 110 -5.67 16.20 14.77
N LYS A 111 -4.67 16.61 13.98
CA LYS A 111 -4.80 16.97 12.55
C LYS A 111 -4.55 15.78 11.59
N ILE A 112 -4.03 14.66 12.10
CA ILE A 112 -3.74 13.48 11.28
C ILE A 112 -5.04 12.69 11.06
N ARG A 113 -5.30 12.25 9.84
CA ARG A 113 -6.48 11.46 9.45
C ARG A 113 -6.07 10.20 8.69
N PRO A 114 -6.83 9.10 8.77
CA PRO A 114 -6.51 7.89 8.03
C PRO A 114 -6.74 8.10 6.53
N LEU A 115 -5.71 7.83 5.72
CA LEU A 115 -5.81 7.83 4.26
C LEU A 115 -6.31 6.49 3.71
N GLY A 116 -5.85 5.39 4.31
CA GLY A 116 -6.17 4.03 3.91
C GLY A 116 -5.01 3.27 3.27
N LEU A 117 -5.34 2.30 2.42
CA LEU A 117 -4.39 1.36 1.85
C LEU A 117 -3.61 1.96 0.67
N ASN A 118 -2.32 1.61 0.56
CA ASN A 118 -1.46 2.02 -0.56
C ASN A 118 -0.86 0.81 -1.29
N TYR A 119 -0.72 0.93 -2.61
CA TYR A 119 0.02 0.00 -3.47
C TYR A 119 0.52 0.71 -4.73
N MET A 120 1.45 0.07 -5.44
CA MET A 120 1.93 0.59 -6.73
C MET A 120 0.83 0.41 -7.79
N VAL A 121 0.04 1.47 -7.99
CA VAL A 121 -0.99 1.56 -9.04
C VAL A 121 -0.92 2.91 -9.72
N THR A 122 -1.22 2.94 -11.01
CA THR A 122 -1.14 4.13 -11.84
C THR A 122 -2.22 4.14 -12.91
N ILE A 123 -2.18 5.15 -13.77
CA ILE A 123 -3.06 5.30 -14.93
C ILE A 123 -2.23 5.60 -16.18
N PRO A 124 -2.73 5.26 -17.38
CA PRO A 124 -2.09 5.64 -18.62
C PRO A 124 -1.84 7.15 -18.70
N GLY A 125 -0.61 7.54 -19.05
CA GLY A 125 -0.21 8.94 -19.21
C GLY A 125 -0.13 9.74 -17.91
N SER A 126 -0.01 9.08 -16.75
CA SER A 126 0.13 9.77 -15.46
C SER A 126 1.37 10.67 -15.42
N VAL A 127 1.23 11.84 -14.82
CA VAL A 127 2.36 12.75 -14.57
C VAL A 127 3.49 12.07 -13.75
N ALA A 128 3.15 11.08 -12.91
CA ALA A 128 4.10 10.36 -12.07
C ALA A 128 5.14 9.54 -12.88
N HIS A 129 4.81 9.19 -14.13
CA HIS A 129 5.70 8.42 -15.01
C HIS A 129 6.90 9.22 -15.48
N TRP A 130 6.77 10.56 -15.50
CA TRP A 130 7.80 11.44 -16.02
C TRP A 130 8.89 11.73 -14.96
N PRO A 131 10.16 11.81 -15.38
CA PRO A 131 11.23 12.29 -14.51
C PRO A 131 10.94 13.70 -13.98
N MET A 132 11.03 13.86 -12.66
CA MET A 132 10.86 15.14 -11.99
C MET A 132 12.19 15.86 -11.79
N PRO A 133 12.20 17.20 -11.65
CA PRO A 133 13.44 17.95 -11.43
C PRO A 133 14.24 17.45 -10.23
N LEU A 134 13.55 17.13 -9.12
CA LEU A 134 14.14 16.71 -7.84
C LEU A 134 14.31 15.19 -7.69
N ASP A 135 13.95 14.38 -8.69
CA ASP A 135 14.23 12.95 -8.64
C ASP A 135 15.75 12.68 -8.64
N HIS A 136 16.18 11.64 -7.93
CA HIS A 136 17.56 11.16 -8.01
C HIS A 136 17.89 10.73 -9.46
N PRO A 137 19.11 10.97 -9.98
CA PRO A 137 19.46 10.64 -11.37
C PRO A 137 19.14 9.19 -11.80
N ILE A 138 19.43 8.22 -10.92
CA ILE A 138 19.11 6.81 -11.14
C ILE A 138 17.60 6.60 -11.30
N GLU A 139 16.78 7.30 -10.52
CA GLU A 139 15.33 7.17 -10.58
C GLU A 139 14.77 7.80 -11.86
N LYS A 140 15.35 8.91 -12.34
CA LYS A 140 14.99 9.48 -13.66
C LYS A 140 15.17 8.45 -14.78
N MET A 141 16.32 7.77 -14.79
CA MET A 141 16.60 6.71 -15.76
C MET A 141 15.62 5.53 -15.63
N LYS A 142 15.38 5.06 -14.40
CA LYS A 142 14.42 3.97 -14.14
C LYS A 142 13.03 4.33 -14.63
N LYS A 143 12.56 5.57 -14.45
CA LYS A 143 11.26 6.02 -14.93
C LYS A 143 11.14 5.90 -16.44
N LEU A 144 12.17 6.33 -17.18
CA LEU A 144 12.18 6.22 -18.64
C LEU A 144 12.12 4.75 -19.10
N ILE A 145 12.89 3.87 -18.46
CA ILE A 145 12.87 2.43 -18.73
C ILE A 145 11.48 1.83 -18.49
N ARG A 146 10.81 2.21 -17.39
CA ARG A 146 9.46 1.72 -17.05
C ARG A 146 8.35 2.20 -18.01
N MET A 147 8.63 3.16 -18.90
CA MET A 147 7.69 3.52 -19.97
C MET A 147 7.71 2.53 -21.14
N LEU A 148 8.78 1.73 -21.28
CA LEU A 148 8.94 0.81 -22.40
C LEU A 148 8.18 -0.51 -22.16
N PRO A 149 7.28 -0.93 -23.08
CA PRO A 149 6.40 -2.10 -22.90
C PRO A 149 7.16 -3.45 -22.85
N LEU A 150 8.41 -3.46 -23.31
CA LEU A 150 9.26 -4.65 -23.33
C LEU A 150 9.88 -4.96 -21.96
N THR A 151 9.80 -4.03 -21.00
CA THR A 151 10.44 -4.21 -19.69
C THR A 151 9.50 -4.93 -18.72
N VAL A 152 10.08 -5.74 -17.83
CA VAL A 152 9.31 -6.43 -16.77
C VAL A 152 8.71 -5.46 -15.73
N HIS A 153 9.17 -4.20 -15.74
CA HIS A 153 8.72 -3.12 -14.86
C HIS A 153 7.80 -2.11 -15.55
N TYR A 154 7.30 -2.44 -16.75
CA TYR A 154 6.46 -1.53 -17.54
C TYR A 154 5.23 -1.05 -16.76
N TYR A 155 4.96 0.26 -16.79
CA TYR A 155 3.84 0.88 -16.08
C TYR A 155 2.47 0.30 -16.48
N GLY A 156 2.32 -0.22 -17.70
CA GLY A 156 1.08 -0.87 -18.13
C GLY A 156 0.72 -2.16 -17.37
N TRP A 157 1.64 -2.70 -16.57
CA TRP A 157 1.35 -3.79 -15.61
C TRP A 157 0.82 -3.31 -14.27
N TYR A 158 0.72 -1.99 -14.06
CA TYR A 158 0.32 -1.37 -12.81
C TYR A 158 -0.91 -0.48 -12.97
N THR A 159 -1.70 -0.64 -14.04
CA THR A 159 -2.95 0.12 -14.19
C THR A 159 -4.04 -0.44 -13.28
N VAL A 160 -5.02 0.40 -12.92
CA VAL A 160 -6.15 0.05 -12.05
C VAL A 160 -6.82 -1.27 -12.47
N GLU A 161 -7.09 -1.41 -13.77
CA GLU A 161 -7.80 -2.55 -14.37
C GLU A 161 -6.99 -3.86 -14.30
N LYS A 162 -5.66 -3.76 -14.18
CA LYS A 162 -4.81 -4.95 -14.01
C LYS A 162 -4.96 -5.58 -12.62
N PHE A 163 -5.39 -4.81 -11.63
CA PHE A 163 -5.63 -5.31 -10.27
C PHE A 163 -7.08 -5.70 -10.05
N GLU A 164 -8.02 -4.88 -10.54
CA GLU A 164 -9.45 -5.09 -10.34
C GLU A 164 -9.88 -6.49 -10.82
N ASP A 165 -10.60 -7.19 -9.94
CA ASP A 165 -11.19 -8.49 -10.19
C ASP A 165 -12.45 -8.63 -9.32
N GLU A 166 -13.41 -9.42 -9.77
CA GLU A 166 -14.68 -9.62 -9.07
C GLU A 166 -14.69 -10.94 -8.29
N PRO A 167 -15.42 -11.02 -7.16
CA PRO A 167 -15.64 -12.29 -6.47
C PRO A 167 -16.33 -13.31 -7.39
N ARG A 168 -15.79 -14.52 -7.47
CA ARG A 168 -16.32 -15.61 -8.30
C ARG A 168 -16.53 -16.86 -7.43
N PRO A 169 -17.77 -17.32 -7.22
CA PRO A 169 -18.06 -18.44 -6.31
C PRO A 169 -17.53 -19.77 -6.84
N GLU A 170 -17.43 -19.94 -8.16
CA GLU A 170 -17.02 -21.20 -8.79
C GLU A 170 -15.50 -21.41 -8.77
N GLU A 171 -14.71 -20.45 -8.27
CA GLU A 171 -13.27 -20.60 -8.23
C GLU A 171 -12.84 -21.64 -7.19
N PRO A 172 -11.97 -22.60 -7.59
CA PRO A 172 -11.38 -23.52 -6.62
C PRO A 172 -10.59 -22.73 -5.58
N PRO A 173 -10.53 -23.19 -4.31
CA PRO A 173 -9.96 -22.45 -3.19
C PRO A 173 -8.42 -22.42 -3.21
N ARG A 174 -7.84 -21.95 -4.31
CA ARG A 174 -6.39 -21.85 -4.51
C ARG A 174 -5.83 -20.74 -3.63
N VAL A 175 -4.71 -21.06 -3.00
CA VAL A 175 -4.03 -20.21 -2.03
C VAL A 175 -2.75 -19.66 -2.65
N LEU A 176 -2.57 -18.34 -2.56
CA LEU A 176 -1.37 -17.66 -3.01
C LEU A 176 -0.60 -17.05 -1.84
N PHE A 177 0.70 -17.35 -1.76
CA PHE A 177 1.62 -16.60 -0.90
C PHE A 177 3.00 -16.44 -1.54
N MET A 178 3.16 -15.37 -2.30
CA MET A 178 4.46 -14.96 -2.82
C MET A 178 5.01 -13.83 -1.97
N ALA A 179 6.29 -13.86 -1.60
CA ALA A 179 6.93 -12.83 -0.79
C ALA A 179 8.31 -12.41 -1.33
N ARG A 180 8.94 -11.43 -0.70
CA ARG A 180 10.35 -11.07 -0.87
C ARG A 180 10.99 -11.16 0.50
N MET A 181 12.23 -11.63 0.61
CA MET A 181 12.99 -11.51 1.85
C MET A 181 13.74 -10.17 1.89
N TRP A 182 13.93 -9.65 3.10
CA TRP A 182 14.70 -8.44 3.37
C TRP A 182 16.10 -8.80 3.83
N ASP A 183 17.13 -8.23 3.19
CA ASP A 183 18.48 -8.38 3.70
C ASP A 183 18.59 -7.70 5.06
N VAL A 184 18.91 -8.47 6.11
CA VAL A 184 18.98 -7.97 7.50
C VAL A 184 20.08 -6.92 7.69
N ARG A 185 21.05 -6.84 6.78
CA ARG A 185 22.13 -5.83 6.81
C ARG A 185 21.74 -4.54 6.09
N GLY A 186 20.80 -4.60 5.15
CA GLY A 186 20.38 -3.47 4.32
C GLY A 186 20.25 -3.84 2.84
N ASP A 187 19.38 -3.15 2.08
CA ASP A 187 19.14 -3.45 0.66
C ASP A 187 20.15 -2.77 -0.29
N SER A 188 21.09 -2.00 0.24
CA SER A 188 22.17 -1.37 -0.52
C SER A 188 23.46 -1.37 0.31
N PRO A 189 24.65 -1.40 -0.33
CA PRO A 189 25.94 -1.45 0.37
C PRO A 189 26.13 -0.34 1.41
N ASP A 190 25.60 0.85 1.14
CA ASP A 190 25.75 2.03 2.01
C ASP A 190 24.64 2.15 3.07
N MET A 191 23.71 1.19 3.14
CA MET A 191 22.62 1.21 4.11
C MET A 191 23.05 0.52 5.40
N HIS A 192 23.17 1.29 6.48
CA HIS A 192 23.38 0.77 7.83
C HIS A 192 22.07 0.81 8.61
N LEU A 193 21.58 -0.37 9.00
CA LEU A 193 20.35 -0.49 9.78
C LEU A 193 20.65 -0.57 11.29
N PRO A 194 19.94 0.20 12.13
CA PRO A 194 19.92 0.00 13.57
C PRO A 194 19.49 -1.43 13.94
N GLU A 195 19.94 -1.95 15.08
CA GLU A 195 19.62 -3.33 15.53
C GLU A 195 18.13 -3.63 15.48
N THR A 196 17.30 -2.72 15.99
CA THR A 196 15.84 -2.86 16.00
C THR A 196 15.24 -3.09 14.60
N LYS A 197 15.84 -2.48 13.55
CA LYS A 197 15.43 -2.69 12.15
C LYS A 197 15.94 -4.01 11.58
N ARG A 198 17.08 -4.51 12.04
CA ARG A 198 17.58 -5.84 11.67
C ARG A 198 16.72 -6.93 12.27
N GLU A 199 16.37 -6.80 13.55
CA GLU A 199 15.45 -7.69 14.27
C GLU A 199 14.08 -7.75 13.60
N GLU A 200 13.52 -6.59 13.22
CA GLU A 200 12.25 -6.52 12.47
C GLU A 200 12.35 -7.30 11.14
N ARG A 201 13.43 -7.09 10.37
CA ARG A 201 13.64 -7.80 9.10
C ARG A 201 13.79 -9.31 9.31
N HIS A 202 14.52 -9.73 10.34
CA HIS A 202 14.67 -11.13 10.70
C HIS A 202 13.32 -11.75 11.04
N TYR A 203 12.54 -11.11 11.92
CA TYR A 203 11.18 -11.55 12.27
C TYR A 203 10.30 -11.71 11.03
N ILE A 204 10.26 -10.71 10.14
CA ILE A 204 9.46 -10.75 8.91
C ILE A 204 9.88 -11.92 8.01
N ASN A 205 11.19 -12.15 7.85
CA ASN A 205 11.70 -13.24 7.02
C ASN A 205 11.33 -14.60 7.59
N GLU A 206 11.49 -14.81 8.90
CA GLU A 206 11.16 -16.07 9.57
C GLU A 206 9.66 -16.37 9.53
N GLN A 207 8.81 -15.38 9.78
CA GLN A 207 7.36 -15.51 9.66
C GLN A 207 6.96 -15.93 8.23
N ARG A 208 7.53 -15.28 7.20
CA ARG A 208 7.30 -15.64 5.80
C ARG A 208 7.78 -17.06 5.50
N ALA A 209 8.97 -17.42 5.95
CA ALA A 209 9.60 -18.70 5.67
C ALA A 209 8.79 -19.87 6.26
N ARG A 210 8.49 -19.83 7.57
CA ARG A 210 7.67 -20.86 8.22
C ARG A 210 6.28 -20.95 7.60
N THR A 211 5.62 -19.83 7.34
CA THR A 211 4.28 -19.82 6.73
C THR A 211 4.27 -20.49 5.36
N ILE A 212 5.27 -20.22 4.49
CA ILE A 212 5.37 -20.88 3.18
C ILE A 212 5.55 -22.38 3.34
N ARG A 213 6.45 -22.83 4.23
CA ARG A 213 6.72 -24.27 4.45
C ARG A 213 5.48 -25.01 4.93
N LEU A 214 4.83 -24.49 5.96
CA LEU A 214 3.63 -25.11 6.53
C LEU A 214 2.45 -25.11 5.54
N CYS A 215 2.27 -24.04 4.76
CA CYS A 215 1.21 -24.04 3.74
C CYS A 215 1.49 -25.01 2.59
N ARG A 216 2.77 -25.21 2.19
CA ARG A 216 3.13 -26.22 1.19
C ARG A 216 2.78 -27.63 1.70
N GLU A 217 3.12 -27.92 2.94
CA GLU A 217 2.83 -29.19 3.60
C GLU A 217 1.32 -29.43 3.74
N ALA A 218 0.57 -28.45 4.24
CA ALA A 218 -0.85 -28.60 4.55
C ALA A 218 -1.75 -28.65 3.30
N PHE A 219 -1.40 -27.92 2.24
CA PHE A 219 -2.33 -27.67 1.12
C PHE A 219 -1.85 -28.22 -0.23
N GLY A 220 -0.60 -28.67 -0.34
CA GLY A 220 -0.06 -29.30 -1.53
C GLY A 220 -0.38 -28.52 -2.82
N SER A 221 -1.12 -29.17 -3.73
CA SER A 221 -1.48 -28.60 -5.04
C SER A 221 -2.43 -27.40 -5.00
N LEU A 222 -3.10 -27.15 -3.87
CA LEU A 222 -3.94 -25.95 -3.69
C LEU A 222 -3.11 -24.70 -3.39
N PHE A 223 -1.86 -24.86 -2.93
CA PHE A 223 -1.00 -23.76 -2.54
C PHE A 223 0.07 -23.45 -3.59
N HIS A 224 0.19 -22.17 -3.93
CA HIS A 224 1.33 -21.65 -4.66
C HIS A 224 2.01 -20.56 -3.83
N GLY A 225 3.26 -20.79 -3.45
CA GLY A 225 4.01 -19.82 -2.69
C GLY A 225 5.52 -20.04 -2.68
N GLY A 226 6.24 -18.98 -2.35
CA GLY A 226 7.68 -18.90 -2.42
C GLY A 226 8.17 -17.45 -2.40
N VAL A 227 9.49 -17.27 -2.45
CA VAL A 227 10.14 -15.97 -2.37
C VAL A 227 10.81 -15.57 -3.68
N ALA A 228 10.87 -14.26 -3.93
CA ALA A 228 11.60 -13.71 -5.05
C ALA A 228 13.10 -14.08 -5.00
N PRO A 229 13.73 -14.40 -6.15
CA PRO A 229 15.12 -14.85 -6.24
C PRO A 229 16.12 -13.69 -6.08
N THR A 230 16.21 -13.12 -4.88
CA THR A 230 17.25 -12.15 -4.51
C THR A 230 18.52 -12.89 -4.05
N PRO A 231 19.70 -12.26 -4.10
CA PRO A 231 20.94 -12.87 -3.57
C PRO A 231 20.77 -13.35 -2.13
N PHE A 232 20.23 -12.49 -1.25
CA PHE A 232 19.94 -12.83 0.14
C PHE A 232 19.00 -14.05 0.28
N ALA A 233 17.92 -14.11 -0.50
CA ALA A 233 16.99 -15.24 -0.44
C ALA A 233 17.63 -16.54 -0.95
N ALA A 234 18.47 -16.47 -1.98
CA ALA A 234 19.19 -17.63 -2.51
C ALA A 234 20.23 -18.18 -1.53
N GLU A 235 20.87 -17.31 -0.75
CA GLU A 235 21.86 -17.70 0.26
C GLU A 235 21.19 -18.31 1.51
N HIS A 236 20.16 -17.64 2.06
CA HIS A 236 19.60 -17.99 3.37
C HIS A 236 18.31 -18.83 3.32
N TYR A 237 17.57 -18.80 2.21
CA TYR A 237 16.28 -19.50 2.05
C TYR A 237 16.17 -20.23 0.71
N PRO A 238 17.17 -21.02 0.28
CA PRO A 238 17.22 -21.62 -1.06
C PRO A 238 16.02 -22.52 -1.37
N ASP A 239 15.45 -23.20 -0.36
CA ASP A 239 14.28 -24.06 -0.49
C ASP A 239 12.98 -23.30 -0.82
N LEU A 240 12.95 -21.99 -0.57
CA LEU A 240 11.77 -21.15 -0.77
C LEU A 240 11.82 -20.34 -2.06
N VAL A 241 13.00 -20.22 -2.67
CA VAL A 241 13.21 -19.38 -3.86
C VAL A 241 12.44 -19.95 -5.05
N ILE A 242 11.65 -19.09 -5.71
CA ILE A 242 11.03 -19.43 -6.98
C ILE A 242 12.10 -19.32 -8.06
N ALA A 243 12.59 -20.48 -8.52
CA ALA A 243 13.74 -20.60 -9.41
C ALA A 243 13.54 -19.89 -10.76
N ASP A 244 12.38 -20.07 -11.39
CA ASP A 244 12.08 -19.39 -12.65
C ASP A 244 11.69 -17.93 -12.41
N ARG A 245 12.60 -17.02 -12.78
CA ARG A 245 12.41 -15.56 -12.71
C ARG A 245 11.17 -15.08 -13.49
N ARG A 246 10.71 -15.81 -14.51
CA ARG A 246 9.50 -15.47 -15.26
C ARG A 246 8.25 -15.63 -14.39
N GLU A 247 8.27 -16.53 -13.42
CA GLU A 247 7.15 -16.76 -12.51
C GLU A 247 6.93 -15.65 -11.49
N VAL A 248 8.01 -14.96 -11.11
CA VAL A 248 7.97 -13.80 -10.20
C VAL A 248 7.79 -12.47 -10.94
N SER A 249 7.70 -12.49 -12.27
CA SER A 249 7.39 -11.29 -13.06
C SER A 249 6.04 -10.72 -12.65
N ARG A 250 5.88 -9.39 -12.77
CA ARG A 250 4.63 -8.73 -12.38
C ARG A 250 3.41 -9.32 -13.08
N ARG A 251 3.52 -9.57 -14.39
CA ARG A 251 2.46 -10.19 -15.20
C ARG A 251 2.09 -11.59 -14.69
N ALA A 252 3.08 -12.43 -14.40
CA ALA A 252 2.84 -13.79 -13.93
C ALA A 252 2.22 -13.79 -12.52
N TYR A 253 2.70 -12.92 -11.63
CA TYR A 253 2.10 -12.69 -10.32
C TYR A 253 0.63 -12.28 -10.42
N LEU A 254 0.30 -11.26 -11.22
CA LEU A 254 -1.10 -10.79 -11.37
C LEU A 254 -2.01 -11.91 -11.89
N LYS A 255 -1.55 -12.68 -12.87
CA LYS A 255 -2.29 -13.84 -13.40
C LYS A 255 -2.55 -14.89 -12.32
N ARG A 256 -1.56 -15.16 -11.45
CA ARG A 256 -1.71 -16.12 -10.33
C ARG A 256 -2.64 -15.59 -9.25
N MET A 257 -2.48 -14.33 -8.86
CA MET A 257 -3.35 -13.65 -7.90
C MET A 257 -4.80 -13.73 -8.35
N LYS A 258 -5.12 -13.37 -9.60
CA LYS A 258 -6.49 -13.44 -10.11
C LYS A 258 -7.08 -14.86 -10.15
N ARG A 259 -6.23 -15.90 -10.29
CA ARG A 259 -6.63 -17.31 -10.26
C ARG A 259 -6.72 -17.91 -8.85
N SER A 260 -6.36 -17.15 -7.84
CA SER A 260 -6.40 -17.56 -6.44
C SER A 260 -7.57 -16.86 -5.77
N SER A 261 -8.33 -17.58 -4.96
CA SER A 261 -9.43 -17.01 -4.19
C SER A 261 -8.97 -16.59 -2.79
N ILE A 262 -7.90 -17.23 -2.27
CA ILE A 262 -7.31 -16.97 -0.96
C ILE A 262 -5.90 -16.42 -1.16
N CYS A 263 -5.57 -15.31 -0.50
CA CYS A 263 -4.24 -14.70 -0.55
C CYS A 263 -3.72 -14.44 0.86
N ILE A 264 -2.46 -14.79 1.10
CA ILE A 264 -1.79 -14.57 2.39
C ILE A 264 -0.95 -13.30 2.30
N ALA A 265 -1.06 -12.44 3.31
CA ALA A 265 -0.22 -11.27 3.50
C ALA A 265 0.50 -11.34 4.86
N THR A 266 1.65 -10.68 4.95
CA THR A 266 2.38 -10.52 6.22
C THR A 266 2.66 -9.04 6.46
N MET A 267 3.10 -8.73 7.67
CA MET A 267 3.59 -7.41 8.03
C MET A 267 4.68 -6.94 7.06
N GLY A 268 4.63 -5.66 6.71
CA GLY A 268 5.68 -4.95 5.99
C GLY A 268 6.72 -4.36 6.95
N LEU A 269 7.72 -3.67 6.41
CA LEU A 269 8.66 -2.91 7.24
C LEU A 269 7.91 -1.83 8.05
N HIS A 270 8.44 -1.42 9.19
CA HIS A 270 7.82 -0.44 10.09
C HIS A 270 6.41 -0.83 10.56
N GLN A 271 6.16 -2.12 10.70
CA GLN A 271 4.83 -2.67 10.99
C GLN A 271 3.73 -2.28 9.98
N SER A 272 4.13 -1.87 8.77
CA SER A 272 3.20 -1.39 7.75
C SER A 272 2.28 -2.47 7.22
N VAL A 273 1.13 -2.05 6.71
CA VAL A 273 0.32 -2.91 5.85
C VAL A 273 1.06 -3.08 4.52
N GLY A 274 1.45 -4.30 4.15
CA GLY A 274 2.19 -4.54 2.90
C GLY A 274 1.37 -4.19 1.64
N TRP A 275 2.02 -3.74 0.55
CA TRP A 275 1.31 -3.35 -0.68
C TRP A 275 0.45 -4.48 -1.27
N LYS A 276 0.90 -5.74 -1.14
CA LYS A 276 0.14 -6.91 -1.59
C LYS A 276 -1.23 -7.03 -0.94
N PHE A 277 -1.37 -6.62 0.33
CA PHE A 277 -2.66 -6.61 1.00
C PHE A 277 -3.66 -5.71 0.25
N ALA A 278 -3.23 -4.51 -0.15
CA ALA A 278 -4.07 -3.60 -0.93
C ALA A 278 -4.34 -4.13 -2.36
N GLU A 279 -3.37 -4.82 -2.98
CA GLU A 279 -3.58 -5.52 -4.26
C GLU A 279 -4.63 -6.63 -4.15
N TYR A 280 -4.64 -7.38 -3.04
CA TYR A 280 -5.63 -8.43 -2.78
C TYR A 280 -7.02 -7.86 -2.51
N VAL A 281 -7.10 -6.71 -1.83
CA VAL A 281 -8.35 -5.96 -1.68
C VAL A 281 -8.87 -5.49 -3.04
N ALA A 282 -7.99 -4.97 -3.92
CA ALA A 282 -8.34 -4.57 -5.28
C ALA A 282 -8.84 -5.73 -6.15
N ALA A 283 -8.29 -6.92 -5.94
CA ALA A 283 -8.67 -8.13 -6.65
C ALA A 283 -9.76 -8.95 -5.92
N SER A 284 -10.40 -8.37 -4.90
CA SER A 284 -11.53 -8.97 -4.18
C SER A 284 -11.23 -10.35 -3.59
N LYS A 285 -10.02 -10.58 -3.08
CA LYS A 285 -9.61 -11.89 -2.54
C LYS A 285 -10.04 -12.07 -1.09
N ALA A 286 -10.21 -13.31 -0.66
CA ALA A 286 -10.28 -13.63 0.76
C ALA A 286 -8.85 -13.57 1.31
N ILE A 287 -8.64 -12.73 2.32
CA ILE A 287 -7.28 -12.42 2.79
C ILE A 287 -7.07 -13.04 4.17
N VAL A 288 -5.94 -13.72 4.32
CA VAL A 288 -5.38 -14.12 5.62
C VAL A 288 -4.13 -13.29 5.84
N THR A 289 -4.11 -12.44 6.86
CA THR A 289 -3.00 -11.50 7.07
C THR A 289 -2.43 -11.62 8.47
N GLU A 290 -1.14 -11.37 8.62
CA GLU A 290 -0.60 -11.06 9.94
C GLU A 290 -1.34 -9.84 10.53
N THR A 291 -1.44 -9.80 11.86
CA THR A 291 -2.15 -8.74 12.60
C THR A 291 -1.77 -7.34 12.10
N LEU A 292 -2.76 -6.54 11.74
CA LEU A 292 -2.55 -5.17 11.26
C LEU A 292 -2.31 -4.22 12.45
N HIS A 293 -1.31 -3.34 12.32
CA HIS A 293 -0.93 -2.36 13.35
C HIS A 293 -1.44 -0.94 13.09
N TYR A 294 -2.08 -0.72 11.94
CA TYR A 294 -2.55 0.57 11.48
C TYR A 294 -4.01 0.50 11.05
N GLU A 295 -4.73 1.59 11.27
CA GLU A 295 -6.16 1.70 10.98
C GLU A 295 -6.38 2.30 9.58
N VAL A 296 -7.52 1.97 8.97
CA VAL A 296 -7.92 2.44 7.64
C VAL A 296 -9.31 3.09 7.73
N PRO A 297 -9.67 4.02 6.83
CA PRO A 297 -10.97 4.70 6.90
C PRO A 297 -12.11 3.75 6.52
N GLY A 298 -13.31 4.08 7.01
CA GLY A 298 -14.53 3.30 6.76
C GLY A 298 -14.62 2.03 7.59
N VAL A 299 -15.65 1.22 7.35
CA VAL A 299 -15.82 -0.04 8.07
C VAL A 299 -14.95 -1.10 7.37
N PHE A 300 -13.90 -1.56 8.04
CA PHE A 300 -12.96 -2.56 7.57
C PHE A 300 -12.34 -3.30 8.76
N GLY A 301 -12.28 -4.63 8.75
CA GLY A 301 -11.73 -5.35 9.90
C GLY A 301 -11.73 -6.86 9.83
N GLU A 302 -11.23 -7.47 10.90
CA GLU A 302 -11.13 -8.92 11.08
C GLU A 302 -12.52 -9.59 11.09
N ASN A 303 -12.61 -10.81 10.56
CA ASN A 303 -13.85 -11.59 10.35
C ASN A 303 -14.86 -10.94 9.38
N ARG A 304 -14.54 -9.78 8.82
CA ARG A 304 -15.36 -9.06 7.84
C ARG A 304 -14.67 -8.90 6.49
N ASN A 305 -13.42 -8.49 6.49
CA ASN A 305 -12.63 -8.25 5.29
C ASN A 305 -11.45 -9.23 5.17
N TYR A 306 -10.94 -9.70 6.31
CA TYR A 306 -9.81 -10.61 6.38
C TYR A 306 -9.90 -11.46 7.64
N LEU A 307 -9.13 -12.55 7.69
CA LEU A 307 -8.78 -13.24 8.93
C LEU A 307 -7.37 -12.85 9.35
N SER A 308 -7.12 -12.73 10.65
CA SER A 308 -5.79 -12.42 11.16
C SER A 308 -5.05 -13.68 11.64
N PHE A 309 -3.73 -13.60 11.69
CA PHE A 309 -2.89 -14.56 12.40
C PHE A 309 -1.71 -13.85 13.08
N ARG A 310 -1.13 -14.52 14.07
CA ARG A 310 0.10 -14.12 14.77
C ARG A 310 1.19 -15.16 14.56
N THR A 311 0.82 -16.42 14.41
CA THR A 311 1.74 -17.53 14.15
C THR A 311 1.50 -18.13 12.76
N PRO A 312 2.54 -18.74 12.15
CA PRO A 312 2.39 -19.51 10.91
C PRO A 312 1.33 -20.64 11.02
N GLU A 313 1.16 -21.25 12.19
CA GLU A 313 0.15 -22.28 12.45
C GLU A 313 -1.28 -21.71 12.41
N GLU A 314 -1.50 -20.55 13.04
CA GLU A 314 -2.78 -19.83 12.95
C GLU A 314 -3.09 -19.43 11.51
N CYS A 315 -2.05 -19.09 10.71
CA CYS A 315 -2.22 -18.84 9.28
C CYS A 315 -2.77 -20.07 8.55
N VAL A 316 -2.20 -21.25 8.81
CA VAL A 316 -2.67 -22.51 8.24
C VAL A 316 -4.12 -22.80 8.64
N GLU A 317 -4.49 -22.63 9.92
CA GLU A 317 -5.88 -22.86 10.34
C GLU A 317 -6.85 -21.88 9.68
N ALA A 318 -6.49 -20.60 9.60
CA ALA A 318 -7.30 -19.58 8.93
C ALA A 318 -7.48 -19.90 7.43
N VAL A 319 -6.43 -20.34 6.75
CA VAL A 319 -6.52 -20.77 5.34
C VAL A 319 -7.37 -22.04 5.20
N ALA A 320 -7.18 -23.03 6.06
CA ALA A 320 -7.97 -24.27 6.06
C ALA A 320 -9.46 -23.99 6.28
N ARG A 321 -9.79 -23.05 7.19
CA ARG A 321 -11.16 -22.55 7.37
C ARG A 321 -11.71 -21.95 6.08
N LEU A 322 -10.96 -21.08 5.40
CA LEU A 322 -11.41 -20.48 4.13
C LEU A 322 -11.50 -21.48 2.98
N ILE A 323 -10.72 -22.57 2.99
CA ILE A 323 -10.86 -23.66 2.01
C ILE A 323 -12.18 -24.40 2.22
N ARG A 324 -12.48 -24.76 3.48
CA ARG A 324 -13.68 -25.54 3.86
C ARG A 324 -14.97 -24.72 3.81
N ASP A 325 -14.94 -23.45 4.19
CA ASP A 325 -16.12 -22.57 4.29
C ASP A 325 -16.19 -21.60 3.11
N GLU A 326 -16.87 -22.03 2.05
CA GLU A 326 -17.11 -21.21 0.86
C GLU A 326 -17.93 -19.95 1.16
N ARG A 327 -18.92 -20.03 2.07
CA ARG A 327 -19.78 -18.89 2.40
C ARG A 327 -18.98 -17.79 3.07
N LEU A 328 -18.13 -18.14 4.03
CA LEU A 328 -17.22 -17.18 4.66
C LEU A 328 -16.23 -16.62 3.64
N ARG A 329 -15.61 -17.47 2.82
CA ARG A 329 -14.67 -17.04 1.79
C ARG A 329 -15.31 -16.01 0.85
N MET A 330 -16.51 -16.30 0.34
CA MET A 330 -17.26 -15.39 -0.52
C MET A 330 -17.69 -14.10 0.19
N HIS A 331 -18.07 -14.19 1.47
CA HIS A 331 -18.40 -13.01 2.27
C HIS A 331 -17.21 -12.04 2.38
N LEU A 332 -16.02 -12.55 2.71
CA LEU A 332 -14.81 -11.71 2.78
C LEU A 332 -14.46 -11.09 1.43
N MET A 333 -14.55 -11.88 0.35
CA MET A 333 -14.28 -11.42 -1.03
C MET A 333 -15.23 -10.28 -1.43
N GLN A 334 -16.53 -10.43 -1.17
CA GLN A 334 -17.53 -9.41 -1.48
C GLN A 334 -17.34 -8.13 -0.66
N ASN A 335 -16.96 -8.26 0.61
CA ASN A 335 -16.64 -7.12 1.46
C ASN A 335 -15.39 -6.39 0.97
N ASN A 336 -14.38 -7.10 0.48
CA ASN A 336 -13.18 -6.49 -0.10
C ASN A 336 -13.46 -5.79 -1.44
N TYR A 337 -14.27 -6.40 -2.31
CA TYR A 337 -14.75 -5.74 -3.53
C TYR A 337 -15.43 -4.40 -3.22
N ASN A 338 -16.37 -4.43 -2.28
CA ASN A 338 -17.12 -3.24 -1.87
C ASN A 338 -16.23 -2.19 -1.22
N TYR A 339 -15.31 -2.62 -0.34
CA TYR A 339 -14.38 -1.72 0.33
C TYR A 339 -13.43 -1.06 -0.65
N TYR A 340 -12.86 -1.81 -1.60
CA TYR A 340 -11.97 -1.28 -2.62
C TYR A 340 -12.62 -0.14 -3.40
N ARG A 341 -13.83 -0.38 -3.92
CA ARG A 341 -14.59 0.59 -4.73
C ARG A 341 -15.05 1.82 -3.96
N ARG A 342 -15.06 1.77 -2.63
CA ARG A 342 -15.48 2.89 -1.77
C ARG A 342 -14.31 3.66 -1.19
N HIS A 343 -13.18 3.00 -0.89
CA HIS A 343 -12.12 3.60 -0.06
C HIS A 343 -10.70 3.49 -0.63
N VAL A 344 -10.40 2.54 -1.52
CA VAL A 344 -9.02 2.24 -1.92
C VAL A 344 -8.73 2.57 -3.38
N ARG A 345 -9.71 2.41 -4.28
CA ARG A 345 -9.58 2.78 -5.70
C ARG A 345 -9.06 4.22 -5.79
N PRO A 346 -8.04 4.52 -6.63
CA PRO A 346 -7.29 5.78 -6.52
C PRO A 346 -8.16 7.05 -6.48
N ASP A 347 -9.16 7.14 -7.35
CA ASP A 347 -10.08 8.28 -7.42
C ASP A 347 -10.98 8.38 -6.18
N ARG A 348 -11.44 7.25 -5.65
CA ARG A 348 -12.29 7.19 -4.46
C ARG A 348 -11.52 7.51 -3.19
N LEU A 349 -10.27 7.06 -3.09
CA LEU A 349 -9.36 7.40 -2.00
C LEU A 349 -9.16 8.93 -1.92
N VAL A 350 -8.86 9.57 -3.05
CA VAL A 350 -8.70 11.03 -3.11
C VAL A 350 -10.02 11.75 -2.88
N LEU A 351 -11.12 11.28 -3.48
CA LEU A 351 -12.42 11.93 -3.30
C LEU A 351 -12.82 11.95 -1.82
N ASN A 352 -12.66 10.83 -1.12
CA ASN A 352 -12.98 10.74 0.30
C ASN A 352 -12.11 11.67 1.15
N SER A 353 -10.81 11.80 0.85
CA SER A 353 -9.92 12.70 1.60
C SER A 353 -10.30 14.17 1.35
N LEU A 354 -10.64 14.54 0.11
CA LEU A 354 -11.11 15.88 -0.20
C LEU A 354 -12.44 16.20 0.49
N MET A 355 -13.40 15.27 0.47
CA MET A 355 -14.69 15.43 1.17
C MET A 355 -14.50 15.58 2.68
N ALA A 356 -13.63 14.78 3.29
CA ALA A 356 -13.30 14.89 4.71
C ALA A 356 -12.62 16.23 5.07
N ALA A 357 -11.92 16.85 4.13
CA ALA A 357 -11.30 18.15 4.33
C ALA A 357 -12.29 19.33 4.25
N VAL A 358 -13.34 19.22 3.43
CA VAL A 358 -14.35 20.30 3.25
C VAL A 358 -15.56 20.17 4.18
N GLU A 359 -15.87 18.98 4.68
CA GLU A 359 -16.98 18.71 5.60
C GLU A 359 -16.46 18.10 6.92
N PRO A 360 -15.85 18.89 7.83
CA PRO A 360 -15.24 18.35 9.06
C PRO A 360 -16.24 17.64 9.99
N SER A 361 -17.54 17.94 9.88
CA SER A 361 -18.59 17.63 10.86
C SER A 361 -19.30 16.29 10.66
N ARG A 362 -18.95 15.45 9.67
CA ARG A 362 -19.64 14.17 9.42
C ARG A 362 -19.01 12.92 10.06
N GLN A 363 -17.87 13.02 10.74
CA GLN A 363 -17.17 11.84 11.29
C GLN A 363 -17.49 11.52 12.76
N GLU A 364 -18.18 12.39 13.51
CA GLU A 364 -18.50 12.13 14.93
C GLU A 364 -19.73 11.24 15.15
N THR A 365 -20.51 10.89 14.12
CA THR A 365 -21.76 10.12 14.27
C THR A 365 -21.64 8.61 13.99
N GLY A 366 -20.43 8.07 13.82
CA GLY A 366 -20.21 6.64 13.59
C GLY A 366 -19.93 5.79 14.83
N VAL A 367 -19.77 6.41 16.00
CA VAL A 367 -19.50 5.72 17.27
C VAL A 367 -20.63 6.03 18.24
N LEU A 368 -21.76 5.35 18.06
CA LEU A 368 -22.83 5.10 19.03
C LEU A 368 -24.08 4.74 18.23
N VAL A 369 -24.44 3.45 18.18
CA VAL A 369 -25.70 2.89 18.70
C VAL A 369 -25.55 1.36 18.71
N GLN A 370 -25.51 0.84 19.94
CA GLN A 370 -25.81 -0.51 20.46
C GLN A 370 -25.22 -1.76 19.78
#